data_AF-A0AA39SNN2-F1
#
_entry.id   AF-A0AA39SNN2-F1
#
_cell.length_a   1.000
_cell.length_b   1.000
_cell.length_c   1.000
_cell.angle_alpha   90.00
_cell.angle_beta   90.00
_cell.angle_gamma   90.00
#
_symmetry.space_group_name_H-M   'P 1'
#
loop_
_entity.id
_entity.type
_entity.pdbx_description
1 polymer ?
#
loop_
_entity_poly.entity_id
_entity_poly.type
_entity_poly.pdbx_seq_one_letter_code
_entity_poly.pdbx_strand_id
1 'polypeptide(L)'
;MWGIDLIDPMPTATGGAKHAIVAMDYFTKWVEAEPLVHITEVNTISFVKKNILYRFGIPNTIITDNGTQFDGRKFRELCDKYGIKNYYASQHIRRRIARLRQ
;
A
#
# COMPACT_ATOMS: atom_id res chain seq x y z
N MET A 1 3.33 12.66 2.17
CA MET A 1 3.94 11.36 2.56
C MET A 1 2.82 10.37 2.57
N TRP A 2 2.99 9.20 1.97
CA TRP A 2 1.90 8.24 1.85
C TRP A 2 2.15 7.01 2.72
N GLY A 3 1.16 6.64 3.54
CA GLY A 3 1.12 5.33 4.19
C GLY A 3 0.31 4.37 3.32
N ILE A 4 0.82 3.17 3.05
CA ILE A 4 0.14 2.15 2.24
C ILE A 4 0.04 0.87 3.07
N ASP A 5 -1.15 0.27 3.08
CA ASP A 5 -1.45 -0.94 3.84
C ASP A 5 -2.38 -1.87 3.05
N LEU A 6 -2.40 -3.15 3.44
CA LEU A 6 -3.33 -4.15 2.93
C LEU A 6 -4.33 -4.56 4.01
N ILE A 7 -5.55 -4.84 3.57
CA ILE A 7 -6.65 -5.28 4.43
C ILE A 7 -7.06 -6.70 4.05
N ASP A 8 -6.75 -7.67 4.94
CA ASP A 8 -7.02 -9.09 4.74
C ASP A 8 -7.44 -9.84 6.02
N PRO A 9 -8.21 -10.94 5.90
CA PRO A 9 -9.13 -11.28 4.79
C PRO A 9 -10.52 -10.64 5.02
N MET A 10 -11.14 -10.13 3.95
CA MET A 10 -12.50 -9.61 3.95
C MET A 10 -13.51 -10.60 3.35
N PRO A 11 -14.82 -10.46 3.62
CA PRO A 11 -15.85 -11.18 2.87
C PRO A 11 -15.70 -10.95 1.36
N THR A 12 -15.84 -12.02 0.58
CA THR A 12 -15.69 -11.95 -0.87
C THR A 12 -16.74 -11.02 -1.48
N ALA A 13 -16.29 -9.94 -2.10
CA ALA A 13 -17.13 -9.02 -2.84
C ALA A 13 -17.47 -9.55 -4.23
N THR A 14 -18.42 -8.89 -4.90
CA THR A 14 -18.73 -9.12 -6.32
C THR A 14 -17.45 -9.01 -7.15
N GLY A 15 -17.17 -10.01 -7.99
CA GLY A 15 -15.92 -10.08 -8.76
C GLY A 15 -14.77 -10.81 -8.07
N GLY A 16 -15.00 -11.42 -6.89
CA GLY A 16 -14.04 -12.31 -6.24
C GLY A 16 -12.96 -11.62 -5.42
N ALA A 17 -13.04 -10.29 -5.26
CA ALA A 17 -12.11 -9.55 -4.41
C ALA A 17 -12.33 -9.89 -2.94
N LYS A 18 -11.25 -10.18 -2.23
CA LYS A 18 -11.24 -10.57 -0.79
C LYS A 18 -10.19 -9.82 0.03
N HIS A 19 -9.53 -8.88 -0.62
CA HIS A 19 -8.43 -8.07 -0.13
C HIS A 19 -8.68 -6.62 -0.56
N ALA A 20 -8.06 -5.66 0.10
CA ALA A 20 -8.00 -4.29 -0.40
C ALA A 20 -6.62 -3.69 -0.14
N ILE A 21 -6.16 -2.86 -1.08
CA ILE A 21 -5.02 -1.98 -0.87
C ILE A 21 -5.54 -0.59 -0.56
N VAL A 22 -4.99 0.03 0.48
CA VAL A 22 -5.37 1.38 0.92
C VAL A 22 -4.12 2.22 1.04
N ALA A 23 -4.19 3.46 0.55
CA ALA A 23 -3.17 4.47 0.78
C ALA A 23 -3.77 5.73 1.37
N MET A 24 -3.08 6.33 2.33
CA MET A 24 -3.47 7.57 2.97
C MET A 24 -2.34 8.60 2.86
N ASP A 25 -2.67 9.79 2.36
CA ASP A 25 -1.75 10.93 2.44
C ASP A 25 -1.76 11.47 3.86
N TYR A 26 -0.58 11.55 4.46
CA TYR A 26 -0.42 11.93 5.85
C TYR A 26 -0.83 13.39 6.12
N PHE A 27 -0.64 14.29 5.14
CA PHE A 27 -0.85 15.72 5.32
C PHE A 27 -2.33 16.08 5.19
N THR A 28 -2.93 15.71 4.06
CA THR A 28 -4.33 16.02 3.74
C THR A 28 -5.33 15.06 4.39
N LYS A 29 -4.85 13.91 4.89
CA LYS A 29 -5.69 12.78 5.32
C LYS A 29 -6.54 12.19 4.19
N TRP A 30 -6.19 12.47 2.93
CA TRP A 30 -6.85 11.88 1.77
C TRP A 30 -6.61 10.37 1.69
N VAL A 31 -7.63 9.59 1.30
CA VAL A 31 -7.57 8.13 1.23
C VAL A 31 -7.90 7.63 -0.19
N GLU A 32 -7.08 6.73 -0.69
CA GLU A 32 -7.29 5.95 -1.91
C GLU A 32 -7.42 4.46 -1.54
N ALA A 33 -8.38 3.75 -2.12
CA ALA A 33 -8.58 2.33 -1.86
C ALA A 33 -9.02 1.57 -3.12
N GLU A 34 -8.46 0.39 -3.35
CA GLU A 34 -8.88 -0.50 -4.43
C GLU A 34 -9.06 -1.95 -3.94
N PRO A 35 -10.15 -2.63 -4.34
CA PRO A 35 -10.35 -4.03 -4.04
C PRO A 35 -9.39 -4.91 -4.86
N LEU A 36 -8.86 -5.97 -4.25
CA LEU A 36 -7.93 -6.90 -4.86
C LEU A 36 -8.45 -8.34 -4.76
N VAL A 37 -8.42 -9.06 -5.89
CA VAL A 37 -8.62 -10.52 -5.93
C VAL A 37 -7.39 -11.25 -5.41
N HIS A 38 -6.21 -10.77 -5.81
CA HIS A 38 -4.92 -11.28 -5.39
C HIS A 38 -4.00 -10.12 -5.00
N ILE A 39 -3.29 -10.30 -3.90
CA ILE A 39 -2.22 -9.41 -3.48
C ILE A 39 -0.96 -9.81 -4.24
N THR A 40 -0.56 -8.97 -5.18
CA THR A 40 0.66 -9.15 -5.96
C THR A 40 1.43 -7.85 -5.99
N GLU A 41 2.75 -7.95 -6.16
CA GLU A 41 3.62 -6.81 -6.39
C GLU A 41 3.15 -5.98 -7.60
N VAL A 42 2.70 -6.64 -8.67
CA VAL A 42 2.22 -5.98 -9.90
C VAL A 42 0.98 -5.12 -9.62
N ASN A 43 0.00 -5.66 -8.89
CA ASN A 43 -1.20 -4.93 -8.51
C ASN A 43 -0.86 -3.75 -7.59
N THR A 44 0.08 -3.94 -6.67
CA THR A 44 0.57 -2.90 -5.76
C THR A 44 1.23 -1.74 -6.52
N ILE A 45 2.11 -2.04 -7.48
CA ILE A 45 2.76 -1.03 -8.33
C ILE A 45 1.72 -0.29 -9.19
N SER A 46 0.76 -1.02 -9.76
CA SER A 46 -0.32 -0.44 -10.56
C SER A 46 -1.13 0.56 -9.75
N PHE A 47 -1.54 0.17 -8.53
CA PHE A 47 -2.25 1.02 -7.59
C PHE A 47 -1.45 2.29 -7.27
N VAL A 48 -0.17 2.16 -6.91
CA VAL A 48 0.69 3.32 -6.57
C VAL A 48 0.84 4.28 -7.75
N LYS A 49 1.08 3.77 -8.97
CA LYS A 49 1.17 4.62 -10.16
C LYS A 49 -0.13 5.36 -10.45
N LYS A 50 -1.23 4.61 -10.53
CA LYS A 50 -2.54 5.13 -10.93
C LYS A 50 -3.10 6.11 -9.90
N ASN A 51 -3.06 5.74 -8.62
CA ASN A 51 -3.78 6.47 -7.59
C ASN A 51 -2.93 7.50 -6.85
N ILE A 52 -1.60 7.39 -6.90
CA ILE A 52 -0.70 8.34 -6.24
C ILE A 52 0.09 9.14 -7.28
N LEU A 53 0.97 8.49 -8.07
CA LEU A 53 1.92 9.22 -8.93
C LEU A 53 1.22 10.06 -9.99
N TYR A 54 0.26 9.49 -10.71
CA TYR A 54 -0.40 10.18 -11.82
C TYR A 54 -1.42 11.23 -11.38
N ARG A 55 -1.94 11.13 -10.15
CA ARG A 55 -3.00 12.03 -9.65
C ARG A 55 -2.47 13.13 -8.75
N PHE A 56 -1.52 12.81 -7.88
CA PHE A 56 -1.01 13.71 -6.85
C PHE A 56 0.48 14.05 -7.04
N GLY A 57 1.15 13.41 -8.00
CA GLY A 57 2.57 13.56 -8.24
C GLY A 57 3.44 12.58 -7.44
N ILE A 58 4.76 12.75 -7.56
CA ILE A 58 5.73 11.85 -6.96
C ILE A 58 5.87 12.15 -5.46
N PRO A 59 5.56 11.20 -4.57
CA PRO A 59 5.75 11.42 -3.15
C PRO A 59 7.22 11.33 -2.77
N ASN A 60 7.68 12.19 -1.88
CA ASN A 60 9.04 12.08 -1.31
C ASN A 60 9.24 10.77 -0.51
N THR A 61 8.16 10.23 0.06
CA THR A 61 8.24 9.07 0.97
C THR A 61 6.96 8.25 0.94
N ILE A 62 7.14 6.93 0.87
CA ILE A 62 6.12 5.92 1.07
C ILE A 62 6.48 5.11 2.32
N ILE A 63 5.49 4.89 3.19
CA ILE A 63 5.59 3.99 4.34
C ILE A 63 4.68 2.81 4.08
N THR A 64 5.25 1.61 4.06
CA THR A 64 4.52 0.35 3.84
C THR A 64 4.63 -0.55 5.05
N ASP A 65 3.77 -1.56 5.17
CA ASP A 65 4.04 -2.66 6.08
C ASP A 65 5.14 -3.58 5.50
N ASN A 66 5.68 -4.51 6.30
CA ASN A 66 6.70 -5.46 5.84
C ASN A 66 6.11 -6.61 4.98
N GLY A 67 5.01 -6.37 4.27
CA GLY A 67 4.44 -7.33 3.35
C GLY A 67 5.38 -7.57 2.16
N THR A 68 5.48 -8.82 1.72
CA THR A 68 6.42 -9.23 0.66
C THR A 68 6.17 -8.53 -0.68
N GLN A 69 4.93 -8.11 -0.93
CA GLN A 69 4.55 -7.32 -2.10
C GLN A 69 5.16 -5.91 -2.13
N PHE A 70 5.51 -5.34 -0.96
CA PHE A 70 6.18 -4.03 -0.84
C PHE A 70 7.70 -4.15 -0.78
N ASP A 71 8.22 -5.37 -0.63
CA ASP A 71 9.65 -5.66 -0.56
C ASP A 71 10.21 -6.32 -1.84
N GLY A 72 9.35 -6.53 -2.84
CA GLY A 72 9.75 -7.10 -4.12
C GLY A 72 10.68 -6.19 -4.93
N ARG A 73 11.42 -6.82 -5.86
CA ARG A 73 12.42 -6.13 -6.70
C ARG A 73 11.79 -5.01 -7.53
N LYS A 74 10.62 -5.25 -8.14
CA LYS A 74 9.97 -4.27 -9.02
C LYS A 74 9.44 -3.07 -8.22
N PHE A 75 9.00 -3.29 -6.98
CA PHE A 75 8.56 -2.21 -6.11
C PHE A 75 9.74 -1.32 -5.68
N ARG A 76 10.88 -1.93 -5.36
CA ARG A 76 12.13 -1.20 -5.09
C ARG A 76 12.60 -0.43 -6.33
N GLU A 77 12.62 -1.07 -7.50
CA GLU A 77 12.95 -0.42 -8.78
C GLU A 77 12.02 0.76 -9.10
N LEU A 78 10.73 0.65 -8.77
CA LEU A 78 9.78 1.76 -8.87
C LEU A 78 10.22 2.93 -7.98
N CYS A 79 10.52 2.65 -6.71
CA CYS A 79 10.92 3.67 -5.76
C CYS A 79 12.20 4.36 -6.21
N ASP A 80 13.22 3.59 -6.61
CA ASP A 80 14.50 4.10 -7.10
C ASP A 80 14.31 4.97 -8.35
N LYS A 81 13.51 4.49 -9.32
CA LYS A 81 13.24 5.22 -10.57
C LYS A 81 12.65 6.61 -10.34
N TYR A 82 11.80 6.76 -9.33
CA TYR A 82 11.12 8.01 -9.03
C TYR A 82 11.75 8.76 -7.84
N GLY A 83 12.86 8.28 -7.27
CA GLY A 83 13.52 8.90 -6.12
C GLY A 83 12.67 8.86 -4.84
N ILE A 84 11.78 7.88 -4.70
CA ILE A 84 10.88 7.73 -3.55
C ILE A 84 11.61 6.98 -2.43
N LYS A 85 11.62 7.54 -1.22
CA LYS A 85 12.11 6.82 -0.04
C LYS A 85 11.05 5.83 0.45
N ASN A 86 11.37 4.54 0.46
CA ASN A 86 10.50 3.52 1.06
C ASN A 86 10.94 3.24 2.51
N TYR A 87 10.02 3.35 3.46
CA TYR A 87 10.21 2.90 4.83
C TYR A 87 9.21 1.81 5.17
N TYR A 88 9.64 0.84 5.97
CA TYR A 88 8.77 -0.22 6.45
C TYR A 88 8.36 0.03 7.90
N ALA A 89 7.07 -0.13 8.19
CA ALA A 89 6.54 -0.02 9.52
C ALA A 89 7.16 -1.07 10.46
N SER A 90 7.55 -0.65 11.67
CA SER A 90 8.05 -1.55 12.70
C SER A 90 7.02 -2.61 13.08
N GLN A 91 7.48 -3.84 13.29
CA GLN A 91 6.64 -4.96 13.76
C GLN A 91 5.85 -4.64 15.04
N HIS A 92 6.37 -3.74 15.88
CA HIS A 92 5.70 -3.30 17.11
C HIS A 92 4.39 -2.53 16.82
N ILE A 93 4.40 -1.64 15.81
CA ILE A 93 3.21 -0.87 15.39
C ILE A 93 2.17 -1.82 14.77
N ARG A 94 2.62 -2.78 13.95
CA ARG A 94 1.75 -3.80 13.34
C ARG A 94 1.01 -4.62 14.40
N ARG A 95 1.69 -5.13 15.42
CA ARG A 95 1.06 -5.94 16.49
C ARG A 95 -0.04 -5.17 17.22
N ARG A 96 0.13 -3.85 17.36
CA ARG A 96 -0.83 -2.98 18.03
C ARG A 96 -2.06 -2.72 17.15
N ILE A 97 -1.88 -2.52 15.85
CA ILE A 97 -2.99 -2.40 14.89
C ILE A 97 -3.74 -3.73 14.71
N ALA A 98 -3.02 -4.86 14.62
CA ALA A 98 -3.64 -6.18 14.50
C ALA A 98 -4.52 -6.54 15.70
N ARG A 99 -4.16 -6.09 16.91
CA ARG A 99 -4.97 -6.25 18.13
C ARG A 99 -6.24 -5.39 18.15
N LEU A 100 -6.29 -4.32 17.36
CA LEU A 100 -7.47 -3.45 17.23
C LEU A 100 -8.40 -3.91 16.10
N ARG A 101 -7.98 -4.91 15.31
CA ARG A 101 -8.76 -5.56 14.24
C ARG A 101 -9.45 -6.85 14.71
N GLN A 102 -9.40 -7.17 16.02
CA GLN A 102 -10.17 -8.23 16.70
C GLN A 102 -11.20 -7.58 17.63
#